data_AF-A0A494T1A6-F1
#
_entry.id   AF-A0A494T1A6-F1
#
_cell.length_a   1.000
_cell.length_b   1.000
_cell.length_c   1.000
_cell.angle_alpha   90.00
_cell.angle_beta   90.00
_cell.angle_gamma   90.00
#
_symmetry.space_group_name_H-M   'P 1'
#
loop_
_entity.id
_entity.type
_entity.pdbx_description
1 polymer ?
#
loop_
_entity_poly.entity_id
_entity_poly.type
_entity_poly.pdbx_seq_one_letter_code
_entity_poly.pdbx_strand_id
1 'polypeptide(L)'
;MSGALIVSVSGIRDDTCEYAAEFARELDKRGVALSLLVAPRLKDKYRLTQDESTQDWLRNRRDLGDAIILHGYDQAATKSRRAEFATLPRHEAKLRLMAADRVMEQTGLRTRVFAAPRWIASPGAVSALPEAGFRMIAGLSGIHDLESGAVVRSRVLGIGEGFKAEPWWCRALVIGAGRTARRGGTVRLAVSAKQLGRSGPRQAILDAVDLALYSGATPGVYEHVRRMKAA
;
A
#
# COMPACT_ATOMS: atom_id res chain seq x y z
N MET A 1 3.27 23.97 9.09
CA MET A 1 2.43 22.77 8.93
C MET A 1 3.31 21.55 8.97
N SER A 2 3.03 20.62 9.89
CA SER A 2 3.66 19.30 9.91
C SER A 2 3.27 18.50 8.67
N GLY A 3 4.21 17.73 8.13
CA GLY A 3 3.92 16.79 7.04
C GLY A 3 3.12 15.58 7.53
N ALA A 4 2.78 14.68 6.61
CA ALA A 4 2.15 13.39 6.94
C ALA A 4 3.09 12.23 6.60
N LEU A 5 2.99 11.12 7.31
CA LEU A 5 3.72 9.90 7.03
C LEU A 5 2.75 8.73 6.83
N ILE A 6 2.82 8.08 5.67
CA ILE A 6 2.09 6.85 5.37
C ILE A 6 3.10 5.77 5.00
N VAL A 7 3.05 4.63 5.68
CA VAL A 7 3.91 3.46 5.40
C VAL A 7 3.05 2.31 4.91
N SER A 8 3.46 1.67 3.82
CA SER A 8 2.70 0.60 3.18
C SER A 8 3.53 -0.65 2.93
N VAL A 9 2.90 -1.81 3.16
CA VAL A 9 3.51 -3.13 2.96
C VAL A 9 2.67 -3.94 1.98
N SER A 10 3.31 -4.49 0.94
CA SER A 10 2.66 -5.32 -0.08
C SER A 10 3.24 -6.73 -0.13
N GLY A 11 2.64 -7.61 -0.94
CA GLY A 11 3.16 -8.96 -1.17
C GLY A 11 3.15 -9.83 0.08
N ILE A 12 2.16 -9.61 0.97
CA ILE A 12 1.93 -10.34 2.20
C ILE A 12 1.20 -11.64 1.86
N ARG A 13 1.79 -12.77 2.23
CA ARG A 13 1.28 -14.13 2.03
C ARG A 13 1.97 -15.09 3.00
N ASP A 14 1.51 -16.33 3.04
CA ASP A 14 2.06 -17.47 3.78
C ASP A 14 3.58 -17.40 4.04
N ASP A 15 4.41 -17.24 3.00
CA ASP A 15 5.87 -17.26 3.11
C ASP A 15 6.54 -15.90 3.40
N THR A 16 5.77 -14.81 3.46
CA THR A 16 6.28 -13.45 3.75
C THR A 16 5.62 -12.76 4.92
N CYS A 17 4.54 -13.34 5.48
CA CYS A 17 3.75 -12.74 6.54
C CYS A 17 4.61 -12.44 7.78
N GLU A 18 5.53 -13.32 8.16
CA GLU A 18 6.39 -13.09 9.33
C GLU A 18 7.30 -11.87 9.16
N TYR A 19 7.84 -11.63 7.95
CA TYR A 19 8.64 -10.42 7.70
C TYR A 19 7.81 -9.14 7.85
N ALA A 20 6.54 -9.17 7.46
CA ALA A 20 5.62 -8.06 7.66
C ALA A 20 5.25 -7.91 9.15
N ALA A 21 5.07 -9.01 9.88
CA ALA A 21 4.76 -9.03 11.30
C ALA A 21 5.91 -8.46 12.14
N GLU A 22 7.16 -8.86 11.87
CA GLU A 22 8.36 -8.29 12.50
C GLU A 22 8.44 -6.78 12.28
N PHE A 23 8.22 -6.34 11.05
CA PHE A 23 8.27 -4.92 10.71
C PHE A 23 7.12 -4.13 11.33
N ALA A 24 5.92 -4.71 11.44
CA ALA A 24 4.79 -4.11 12.12
C ALA A 24 5.10 -3.86 13.60
N ARG A 25 5.73 -4.83 14.30
CA ARG A 25 6.18 -4.66 15.70
C ARG A 25 7.15 -3.49 15.84
N GLU A 26 8.03 -3.26 14.87
CA GLU A 26 8.93 -2.11 14.87
C GLU A 26 8.19 -0.78 14.67
N LEU A 27 7.14 -0.76 13.87
CA LEU A 27 6.34 0.45 13.66
C LEU A 27 5.38 0.73 14.82
N ASP A 28 4.88 -0.31 15.50
CA ASP A 28 4.07 -0.16 16.70
C ASP A 28 4.86 0.58 17.80
N LYS A 29 6.15 0.24 17.99
CA LYS A 29 7.06 0.97 18.90
C LYS A 29 7.21 2.45 18.56
N ARG A 30 6.94 2.83 17.31
CA ARG A 30 7.04 4.20 16.78
C ARG A 30 5.67 4.90 16.69
N GLY A 31 4.59 4.22 17.08
CA GLY A 31 3.23 4.74 16.94
C GLY A 31 2.80 4.95 15.47
N VAL A 32 3.33 4.15 14.53
CA VAL A 32 3.03 4.26 13.10
C VAL A 32 2.17 3.09 12.65
N ALA A 33 0.89 3.35 12.39
CA ALA A 33 0.00 2.37 11.77
C ALA A 33 0.39 2.11 10.31
N LEU A 34 0.22 0.86 9.86
CA LEU A 34 0.53 0.43 8.49
C LEU A 34 -0.68 0.54 7.56
N SER A 35 -0.38 0.73 6.28
CA SER A 35 -1.32 0.49 5.18
C SER A 35 -0.96 -0.81 4.46
N LEU A 36 -1.67 -1.88 4.77
CA LEU A 36 -1.41 -3.23 4.26
C LEU A 36 -2.09 -3.43 2.90
N LEU A 37 -1.26 -3.54 1.86
CA LEU A 37 -1.67 -3.71 0.47
C LEU A 37 -1.90 -5.21 0.19
N VAL A 38 -3.18 -5.63 0.28
CA VAL A 38 -3.60 -7.02 0.22
C VAL A 38 -4.07 -7.39 -1.19
N ALA A 39 -3.46 -8.43 -1.76
CA ALA A 39 -3.87 -8.99 -3.05
C ALA A 39 -4.59 -10.34 -2.83
N PRO A 40 -5.83 -10.52 -3.30
CA PRO A 40 -6.56 -11.78 -3.17
C PRO A 40 -5.84 -12.99 -3.79
N ARG A 41 -5.13 -12.77 -4.91
CA ARG A 41 -4.35 -13.79 -5.59
C ARG A 41 -2.97 -13.23 -5.97
N LEU A 42 -1.96 -14.06 -5.76
CA LEU A 42 -0.57 -13.79 -6.09
C LEU A 42 0.00 -14.95 -6.91
N LYS A 43 1.26 -14.80 -7.34
CA LYS A 43 2.02 -15.83 -8.05
C LYS A 43 2.06 -17.16 -7.28
N ASP A 44 2.53 -18.19 -7.97
CA ASP A 44 2.71 -19.53 -7.40
C ASP A 44 1.39 -20.14 -6.88
N LYS A 45 0.29 -19.78 -7.55
CA LYS A 45 -1.08 -20.23 -7.26
C LYS A 45 -1.62 -19.82 -5.88
N TYR A 46 -0.97 -18.86 -5.22
CA TYR A 46 -1.40 -18.35 -3.93
C TYR A 46 -2.83 -17.77 -3.99
N ARG A 47 -3.64 -18.12 -2.98
CA ARG A 47 -4.99 -17.61 -2.78
C ARG A 47 -5.15 -17.24 -1.32
N LEU A 48 -5.50 -15.97 -1.06
CA LEU A 48 -5.73 -15.49 0.30
C LEU A 48 -6.78 -16.31 1.05
N THR A 49 -7.82 -16.79 0.35
CA THR A 49 -8.89 -17.62 0.94
C THR A 49 -8.42 -18.99 1.46
N GLN A 50 -7.20 -19.42 1.12
CA GLN A 50 -6.59 -20.67 1.57
C GLN A 50 -5.47 -20.45 2.60
N ASP A 51 -5.21 -19.21 2.98
CA ASP A 51 -4.18 -18.84 3.96
C ASP A 51 -4.84 -18.18 5.18
N GLU A 52 -5.38 -19.03 6.05
CA GLU A 52 -6.10 -18.59 7.25
C GLU A 52 -5.20 -17.82 8.22
N SER A 53 -3.94 -18.25 8.36
CA SER A 53 -2.94 -17.56 9.19
C SER A 53 -2.69 -16.10 8.78
N THR A 54 -2.48 -15.84 7.49
CA THR A 54 -2.30 -14.48 6.99
C THR A 54 -3.59 -13.68 7.13
N GLN A 55 -4.75 -14.30 6.90
CA GLN A 55 -6.04 -13.63 7.09
C GLN A 55 -6.24 -13.18 8.55
N ASP A 56 -5.97 -14.05 9.52
CA ASP A 56 -6.07 -13.74 10.95
C ASP A 56 -5.14 -12.62 11.34
N TRP A 57 -3.87 -12.68 10.89
CA TRP A 57 -2.92 -11.63 11.14
C TRP A 57 -3.39 -10.29 10.57
N LEU A 58 -3.88 -10.25 9.33
CA LEU A 58 -4.41 -9.02 8.70
C LEU A 58 -5.63 -8.46 9.45
N ARG A 59 -6.55 -9.33 9.91
CA ARG A 59 -7.71 -8.91 10.71
C ARG A 59 -7.28 -8.30 12.04
N ASN A 60 -6.38 -8.97 12.76
CA ASN A 60 -5.83 -8.47 14.02
C ASN A 60 -5.10 -7.13 13.84
N ARG A 61 -4.32 -6.97 12.76
CA ARG A 61 -3.66 -5.71 12.44
C ARG A 61 -4.66 -4.57 12.20
N ARG A 62 -5.77 -4.85 11.49
CA ARG A 62 -6.84 -3.86 11.30
C ARG A 62 -7.45 -3.43 12.64
N ASP A 63 -7.69 -4.37 13.54
CA ASP A 63 -8.26 -4.07 14.85
C ASP A 63 -7.32 -3.21 15.72
N LEU A 64 -6.01 -3.27 15.46
CA LEU A 64 -4.98 -2.41 16.04
C LEU A 64 -4.81 -1.04 15.34
N GLY A 65 -5.56 -0.78 14.27
CA GLY A 65 -5.60 0.51 13.57
C GLY A 65 -4.85 0.56 12.24
N ASP A 66 -4.30 -0.56 11.76
CA ASP A 66 -3.76 -0.62 10.39
C ASP A 66 -4.89 -0.58 9.35
N ALA A 67 -4.62 0.03 8.19
CA ALA A 67 -5.56 0.02 7.08
C ALA A 67 -5.35 -1.18 6.18
N ILE A 68 -6.46 -1.77 5.71
CA ILE A 68 -6.45 -2.78 4.64
C ILE A 68 -6.77 -2.10 3.32
N ILE A 69 -5.97 -2.37 2.30
CA ILE A 69 -6.11 -1.75 0.98
C ILE A 69 -6.09 -2.84 -0.08
N LEU A 70 -7.04 -2.79 -1.02
CA LEU A 70 -7.05 -3.74 -2.11
C LEU A 70 -5.89 -3.44 -3.08
N HIS A 71 -5.05 -4.44 -3.34
CA HIS A 71 -3.86 -4.32 -4.16
C HIS A 71 -3.88 -5.22 -5.41
N GLY A 72 -4.90 -5.02 -6.24
CA GLY A 72 -5.16 -5.82 -7.44
C GLY A 72 -6.08 -7.01 -7.18
N TYR A 73 -6.25 -7.90 -8.16
CA TYR A 73 -7.07 -9.10 -8.04
C TYR A 73 -6.26 -10.36 -8.30
N ASP A 74 -5.70 -10.49 -9.51
CA ASP A 74 -4.87 -11.63 -9.94
C ASP A 74 -3.51 -11.17 -10.50
N GLN A 75 -2.55 -11.00 -9.60
CA GLN A 75 -1.17 -10.73 -9.98
C GLN A 75 -0.46 -11.97 -10.56
N ALA A 76 -1.07 -13.15 -10.48
CA ALA A 76 -0.54 -14.42 -10.98
C ALA A 76 -0.82 -14.59 -12.48
N ALA A 77 -1.99 -14.14 -12.95
CA ALA A 77 -2.46 -14.32 -14.32
C ALA A 77 -1.79 -13.39 -15.35
N THR A 78 -0.96 -12.43 -14.92
CA THR A 78 -0.26 -11.53 -15.86
C THR A 78 0.93 -12.24 -16.51
N LYS A 79 0.74 -12.79 -17.72
CA LYS A 79 1.83 -13.34 -18.56
C LYS A 79 2.82 -12.28 -19.09
N SER A 80 2.51 -10.99 -18.95
CA SER A 80 3.33 -9.89 -19.49
C SER A 80 4.04 -9.10 -18.40
N ARG A 81 5.11 -8.38 -18.77
CA ARG A 81 5.77 -7.39 -17.91
C ARG A 81 4.84 -6.22 -17.49
N ARG A 82 3.55 -6.18 -17.81
CA ARG A 82 2.59 -5.08 -17.49
C ARG A 82 1.65 -5.45 -16.34
N ALA A 83 1.33 -4.46 -15.50
CA ALA A 83 0.55 -4.69 -14.27
C ALA A 83 -0.90 -5.00 -14.66
N GLU A 84 -1.58 -5.82 -13.86
CA GLU A 84 -2.94 -6.32 -14.14
C GLU A 84 -3.89 -5.22 -14.62
N PHE A 85 -3.91 -4.07 -13.95
CA PHE A 85 -4.82 -2.96 -14.24
C PHE A 85 -4.24 -1.92 -15.21
N ALA A 86 -3.02 -2.10 -15.72
CA ALA A 86 -2.33 -1.08 -16.52
C ALA A 86 -2.97 -0.85 -17.90
N THR A 87 -3.66 -1.85 -18.46
CA THR A 87 -4.20 -1.80 -19.83
C THR A 87 -5.67 -2.21 -19.93
N LEU A 88 -6.34 -2.48 -18.80
CA LEU A 88 -7.70 -3.03 -18.83
C LEU A 88 -8.72 -1.98 -19.31
N PRO A 89 -9.65 -2.36 -20.20
CA PRO A 89 -10.86 -1.59 -20.46
C PRO A 89 -11.72 -1.47 -19.20
N ARG A 90 -12.55 -0.42 -19.13
CA ARG A 90 -13.41 -0.12 -17.97
C ARG A 90 -14.28 -1.31 -17.53
N HIS A 91 -14.98 -1.95 -18.48
CA HIS A 91 -15.90 -3.05 -18.17
C HIS A 91 -15.16 -4.25 -17.54
N GLU A 92 -14.02 -4.63 -18.12
CA GLU A 92 -13.21 -5.74 -17.62
C GLU A 92 -12.56 -5.43 -16.27
N ALA A 93 -12.10 -4.18 -16.08
CA ALA A 93 -11.57 -3.72 -14.80
C ALA A 93 -12.65 -3.76 -13.71
N LYS A 94 -13.89 -3.32 -14.01
CA LYS A 94 -15.02 -3.39 -13.08
C LYS A 94 -15.28 -4.82 -12.59
N LEU A 95 -15.36 -5.78 -13.52
CA LEU A 95 -15.60 -7.18 -13.17
C LEU A 95 -14.50 -7.74 -12.26
N ARG A 96 -13.23 -7.44 -12.55
CA ARG A 96 -12.11 -7.86 -11.69
C ARG A 96 -12.13 -7.21 -10.32
N LEU A 97 -12.44 -5.91 -10.25
CA LEU A 97 -12.57 -5.19 -8.98
C LEU A 97 -13.70 -5.75 -8.12
N MET A 98 -14.85 -6.06 -8.71
CA MET A 98 -15.98 -6.68 -8.00
C MET A 98 -15.65 -8.08 -7.51
N ALA A 99 -14.95 -8.88 -8.32
CA ALA A 99 -14.50 -10.21 -7.91
C ALA A 99 -13.51 -10.12 -6.73
N ALA A 100 -12.58 -9.16 -6.77
CA ALA A 100 -11.66 -8.89 -5.69
C ALA A 100 -12.37 -8.44 -4.41
N ASP A 101 -13.30 -7.47 -4.49
CA ASP A 101 -14.10 -7.01 -3.35
C ASP A 101 -14.84 -8.17 -2.68
N ARG A 102 -15.40 -9.09 -3.49
CA ARG A 102 -16.10 -10.26 -2.95
C ARG A 102 -15.18 -11.21 -2.18
N VAL A 103 -13.95 -11.42 -2.65
CA VAL A 103 -12.95 -12.22 -1.94
C VAL A 103 -12.54 -11.53 -0.65
N MET A 104 -12.28 -10.22 -0.69
CA MET A 104 -11.95 -9.44 0.51
C MET A 104 -13.08 -9.45 1.53
N GLU A 105 -14.34 -9.41 1.08
CA GLU A 105 -15.51 -9.56 1.95
C GLU A 105 -15.57 -10.96 2.59
N GLN A 106 -15.35 -12.03 1.82
CA GLN A 106 -15.34 -13.39 2.35
C GLN A 106 -14.27 -13.59 3.43
N THR A 107 -13.10 -12.96 3.29
CA THR A 107 -12.01 -13.04 4.28
C THR A 107 -12.16 -12.04 5.41
N GLY A 108 -13.25 -11.26 5.46
CA GLY A 108 -13.49 -10.25 6.48
C GLY A 108 -12.53 -9.06 6.39
N LEU A 109 -11.92 -8.80 5.23
CA LEU A 109 -10.91 -7.78 4.95
C LEU A 109 -11.42 -6.69 3.98
N ARG A 110 -12.73 -6.59 3.78
CA ARG A 110 -13.36 -5.63 2.85
C ARG A 110 -12.86 -4.20 3.10
N THR A 111 -12.58 -3.46 2.02
CA THR A 111 -12.06 -2.09 2.05
C THR A 111 -12.63 -1.26 0.90
N ARG A 112 -12.57 0.06 1.04
CA ARG A 112 -12.99 1.04 0.02
C ARG A 112 -11.82 1.82 -0.57
N VAL A 113 -10.60 1.41 -0.26
CA VAL A 113 -9.36 1.99 -0.81
C VAL A 113 -8.70 1.00 -1.76
N PHE A 114 -8.29 1.49 -2.92
CA PHE A 114 -7.59 0.72 -3.93
C PHE A 114 -6.18 1.28 -4.19
N ALA A 115 -5.21 0.40 -4.37
CA ALA A 115 -3.90 0.74 -4.91
C ALA A 115 -3.58 -0.26 -6.02
N ALA A 116 -3.34 0.20 -7.25
CA ALA A 116 -3.01 -0.74 -8.32
C ALA A 116 -1.63 -1.40 -8.08
N PRO A 117 -1.45 -2.69 -8.42
CA PRO A 117 -0.13 -3.32 -8.44
C PRO A 117 0.86 -2.47 -9.24
N ARG A 118 2.07 -2.27 -8.69
CA ARG A 118 3.10 -1.38 -9.23
C ARG A 118 2.67 0.08 -9.44
N TRP A 119 1.57 0.50 -8.83
CA TRP A 119 1.02 1.85 -8.88
C TRP A 119 0.56 2.30 -10.27
N ILE A 120 0.22 1.35 -11.15
CA ILE A 120 -0.22 1.62 -12.54
C ILE A 120 -1.64 1.11 -12.76
N ALA A 121 -2.55 2.02 -13.06
CA ALA A 121 -3.92 1.73 -13.50
C ALA A 121 -4.24 2.50 -14.79
N SER A 122 -4.95 1.87 -15.71
CA SER A 122 -5.47 2.53 -16.92
C SER A 122 -6.57 3.54 -16.55
N PRO A 123 -6.85 4.55 -17.39
CA PRO A 123 -8.01 5.43 -17.20
C PRO A 123 -9.33 4.66 -17.09
N GLY A 124 -9.46 3.57 -17.86
CA GLY A 124 -10.61 2.66 -17.77
C GLY A 124 -10.73 2.01 -16.40
N ALA A 125 -9.62 1.52 -15.83
CA ALA A 125 -9.61 0.94 -14.50
C ALA A 125 -9.93 1.97 -13.41
N VAL A 126 -9.36 3.18 -13.50
CA VAL A 126 -9.65 4.26 -12.54
C VAL A 126 -11.12 4.67 -12.59
N SER A 127 -11.72 4.81 -13.79
CA SER A 127 -13.14 5.17 -13.93
C SER A 127 -14.11 4.07 -13.46
N ALA A 128 -13.67 2.81 -13.41
CA ALA A 128 -14.46 1.69 -12.89
C ALA A 128 -14.52 1.62 -11.35
N LEU A 129 -13.61 2.30 -10.64
CA LEU A 129 -13.49 2.19 -9.18
C LEU A 129 -14.76 2.61 -8.42
N PRO A 130 -15.40 3.75 -8.71
CA PRO A 130 -16.62 4.16 -8.00
C PRO A 130 -17.77 3.17 -8.21
N GLU A 131 -17.90 2.61 -9.42
CA GLU A 131 -18.92 1.60 -9.73
C GLU A 131 -18.68 0.27 -9.01
N ALA A 132 -17.43 -0.04 -8.71
CA ALA A 132 -17.06 -1.19 -7.88
C ALA A 132 -17.09 -0.85 -6.36
N GLY A 133 -17.53 0.35 -6.00
CA GLY A 133 -17.72 0.80 -4.62
C GLY A 133 -16.49 1.42 -3.95
N PHE A 134 -15.36 1.57 -4.65
CA PHE A 134 -14.16 2.21 -4.09
C PHE A 134 -14.33 3.73 -4.02
N ARG A 135 -13.84 4.31 -2.92
CA ARG A 135 -13.95 5.75 -2.63
C ARG A 135 -12.61 6.47 -2.74
N MET A 136 -11.52 5.72 -2.79
CA MET A 136 -10.18 6.29 -2.86
C MET A 136 -9.25 5.41 -3.70
N ILE A 137 -8.38 6.06 -4.47
CA ILE A 137 -7.23 5.41 -5.11
C ILE A 137 -5.91 6.02 -4.62
N ALA A 138 -5.03 5.17 -4.12
CA ALA A 138 -3.64 5.49 -3.83
C ALA A 138 -2.79 5.23 -5.09
N GLY A 139 -2.46 6.30 -5.82
CA GLY A 139 -1.63 6.26 -7.03
C GLY A 139 -0.16 6.60 -6.74
N LEU A 140 0.70 6.48 -7.76
CA LEU A 140 2.15 6.74 -7.62
C LEU A 140 2.47 8.19 -7.22
N SER A 141 1.72 9.15 -7.75
CA SER A 141 1.97 10.60 -7.62
C SER A 141 0.96 11.32 -6.73
N GLY A 142 -0.06 10.62 -6.24
CA GLY A 142 -1.04 11.22 -5.34
C GLY A 142 -2.06 10.22 -4.80
N ILE A 143 -2.85 10.72 -3.86
CA ILE A 143 -3.99 10.05 -3.26
C ILE A 143 -5.23 10.79 -3.75
N HIS A 144 -6.12 10.07 -4.42
CA HIS A 144 -7.31 10.66 -5.03
C HIS A 144 -8.53 10.18 -4.27
N ASP A 145 -9.27 11.13 -3.72
CA ASP A 145 -10.62 10.91 -3.24
C ASP A 145 -11.57 10.91 -4.45
N LEU A 146 -12.22 9.78 -4.68
CA LEU A 146 -13.09 9.57 -5.84
C LEU A 146 -14.49 10.16 -5.63
N GLU A 147 -14.88 10.46 -4.40
CA GLU A 147 -16.17 11.09 -4.09
C GLU A 147 -16.08 12.61 -4.20
N SER A 148 -15.02 13.21 -3.62
CA SER A 148 -14.84 14.67 -3.62
C SER A 148 -14.00 15.20 -4.79
N GLY A 149 -13.30 14.33 -5.52
CA GLY A 149 -12.32 14.72 -6.53
C GLY A 149 -11.03 15.31 -5.96
N ALA A 150 -10.90 15.41 -4.62
CA ALA A 150 -9.74 15.99 -3.97
C ALA A 150 -8.50 15.12 -4.19
N VAL A 151 -7.36 15.78 -4.43
CA VAL A 151 -6.06 15.11 -4.59
C VAL A 151 -5.08 15.59 -3.53
N VAL A 152 -4.40 14.65 -2.89
CA VAL A 152 -3.19 14.91 -2.09
C VAL A 152 -1.99 14.51 -2.93
N ARG A 153 -1.32 15.51 -3.53
CA ARG A 153 -0.14 15.30 -4.37
C ARG A 153 1.03 14.86 -3.51
N SER A 154 1.52 13.65 -3.76
CA SER A 154 2.56 13.02 -2.97
C SER A 154 3.09 11.79 -3.70
N ARG A 155 4.40 11.71 -3.90
CA ARG A 155 5.03 10.58 -4.60
C ARG A 155 5.33 9.45 -3.62
N VAL A 156 5.08 8.20 -4.03
CA VAL A 156 5.54 7.02 -3.30
C VAL A 156 7.05 6.83 -3.49
N LEU A 157 7.74 6.66 -2.36
CA LEU A 157 9.13 6.21 -2.29
C LEU A 157 9.12 4.75 -1.84
N GLY A 158 9.59 3.83 -2.67
CA GLY A 158 9.44 2.41 -2.36
C GLY A 158 10.60 1.50 -2.70
N ILE A 159 10.54 0.28 -2.18
CA ILE A 159 11.47 -0.84 -2.42
C ILE A 159 10.66 -2.12 -2.72
N GLY A 160 10.91 -2.78 -3.85
CA GLY A 160 10.07 -3.88 -4.32
C GLY A 160 8.86 -3.40 -5.14
N GLU A 161 8.00 -4.32 -5.62
CA GLU A 161 6.81 -3.99 -6.44
C GLU A 161 7.06 -2.99 -7.60
N GLY A 162 8.16 -3.18 -8.34
CA GLY A 162 8.57 -2.30 -9.44
C GLY A 162 9.65 -1.27 -9.08
N PHE A 163 10.01 -1.13 -7.80
CA PHE A 163 11.16 -0.35 -7.34
C PHE A 163 12.42 -1.22 -7.14
N LYS A 164 13.60 -0.61 -7.30
CA LYS A 164 14.90 -1.26 -7.02
C LYS A 164 15.10 -1.46 -5.50
N ALA A 165 16.03 -2.35 -5.13
CA ALA A 165 16.35 -2.66 -3.74
C ALA A 165 17.87 -2.59 -3.44
N GLU A 166 18.64 -1.97 -4.33
CA GLU A 166 20.09 -1.86 -4.21
C GLU A 166 20.49 -0.81 -3.15
N PRO A 167 21.68 -0.91 -2.53
CA PRO A 167 22.09 -0.03 -1.42
C PRO A 167 21.99 1.47 -1.73
N TRP A 168 22.40 1.89 -2.93
CA TRP A 168 22.32 3.30 -3.34
C TRP A 168 20.86 3.78 -3.42
N TRP A 169 19.93 2.91 -3.82
CA TRP A 169 18.50 3.22 -3.88
C TRP A 169 17.90 3.35 -2.49
N CYS A 170 18.27 2.47 -1.56
CA CYS A 170 17.90 2.55 -0.16
C CYS A 170 18.31 3.92 0.44
N ARG A 171 19.55 4.34 0.17
CA ARG A 171 20.05 5.66 0.59
C ARG A 171 19.26 6.80 -0.06
N ALA A 172 18.98 6.71 -1.37
CA ALA A 172 18.21 7.73 -2.08
C ALA A 172 16.77 7.86 -1.54
N LEU A 173 16.15 6.73 -1.15
CA LEU A 173 14.84 6.70 -0.52
C LEU A 173 14.85 7.46 0.82
N VAL A 174 15.80 7.17 1.71
CA VAL A 174 15.93 7.85 3.01
C VAL A 174 16.12 9.36 2.83
N ILE A 175 17.02 9.77 1.93
CA ILE A 175 17.25 11.18 1.61
C ILE A 175 15.98 11.84 1.06
N GLY A 176 15.25 11.14 0.19
CA GLY A 176 13.98 11.59 -0.37
C GLY A 176 12.91 11.80 0.69
N ALA A 177 12.76 10.84 1.60
CA ALA A 177 11.80 10.89 2.70
C ALA A 177 12.09 12.09 3.62
N GLY A 178 13.34 12.25 4.05
CA GLY A 178 13.75 13.36 4.91
C GLY A 178 13.62 14.73 4.23
N ARG A 179 13.85 14.83 2.92
CA ARG A 179 13.62 16.08 2.18
C ARG A 179 12.15 16.45 2.12
N THR A 180 11.28 15.47 1.86
CA THR A 180 9.83 15.67 1.81
C THR A 180 9.28 16.07 3.18
N ALA A 181 9.70 15.38 4.25
CA ALA A 181 9.25 15.66 5.60
C ALA A 181 9.65 17.06 6.07
N ARG A 182 10.91 17.47 5.88
CA ARG A 182 11.41 18.82 6.22
C ARG A 182 10.68 19.96 5.51
N ARG A 183 10.05 19.68 4.36
CA ARG A 183 9.24 20.64 3.60
C ARG A 183 7.77 20.63 4.01
N GLY A 184 7.39 19.88 5.05
CA GLY A 184 6.00 19.71 5.47
C GLY A 184 5.15 18.89 4.49
N GLY A 185 5.78 18.10 3.61
CA GLY A 185 5.06 17.30 2.62
C GLY A 185 4.59 15.94 3.16
N THR A 186 3.67 15.29 2.44
CA THR A 186 3.25 13.91 2.72
C THR A 186 4.32 12.92 2.23
N VAL A 187 4.98 12.24 3.17
CA VAL A 187 5.91 11.13 2.93
C VAL A 187 5.10 9.84 2.77
N ARG A 188 5.29 9.14 1.65
CA ARG A 188 4.65 7.86 1.38
C ARG A 188 5.72 6.81 1.12
N LEU A 189 5.88 5.89 2.06
CA LEU A 189 6.83 4.78 1.99
C LEU A 189 6.11 3.50 1.58
N ALA A 190 6.72 2.70 0.70
CA ALA A 190 6.18 1.42 0.27
C ALA A 190 7.26 0.34 0.22
N VAL A 191 7.00 -0.84 0.78
CA VAL A 191 7.96 -1.95 0.75
C VAL A 191 7.23 -3.27 0.56
N SER A 192 7.79 -4.19 -0.23
CA SER A 192 7.23 -5.55 -0.26
C SER A 192 7.71 -6.37 0.92
N ALA A 193 6.86 -7.23 1.47
CA ALA A 193 7.17 -8.10 2.60
C ALA A 193 8.41 -8.98 2.32
N LYS A 194 8.58 -9.43 1.08
CA LYS A 194 9.80 -10.14 0.65
C LYS A 194 11.09 -9.31 0.84
N GLN A 195 11.05 -8.00 0.63
CA GLN A 195 12.23 -7.15 0.83
C GLN A 195 12.49 -6.86 2.30
N LEU A 196 11.46 -6.92 3.17
CA LEU A 196 11.62 -6.79 4.62
C LEU A 196 12.44 -7.94 5.23
N GLY A 197 12.46 -9.12 4.61
CA GLY A 197 13.36 -10.22 5.00
C GLY A 197 14.86 -9.92 4.76
N ARG A 198 15.21 -8.78 4.14
CA ARG A 198 16.59 -8.36 3.90
C ARG A 198 16.93 -7.17 4.80
N SER A 199 18.02 -7.27 5.55
CA SER A 199 18.43 -6.26 6.53
C SER A 199 18.57 -4.84 5.94
N GLY A 200 19.18 -4.72 4.75
CA GLY A 200 19.40 -3.42 4.09
C GLY A 200 18.10 -2.66 3.78
N PRO A 201 17.20 -3.21 2.92
CA PRO A 201 15.89 -2.60 2.67
C PRO A 201 15.06 -2.35 3.91
N ARG A 202 15.03 -3.30 4.86
CA ARG A 202 14.30 -3.14 6.13
C ARG A 202 14.80 -1.94 6.91
N GLN A 203 16.12 -1.84 7.13
CA GLN A 203 16.73 -0.73 7.85
C GLN A 203 16.47 0.59 7.14
N ALA A 204 16.57 0.63 5.81
CA ALA A 204 16.33 1.86 5.05
C ALA A 204 14.90 2.40 5.19
N ILE A 205 13.89 1.53 5.29
CA ILE A 205 12.53 1.98 5.56
C ILE A 205 12.40 2.48 7.00
N LEU A 206 12.99 1.80 7.98
CA LEU A 206 12.99 2.25 9.38
C LEU A 206 13.67 3.61 9.53
N ASP A 207 14.85 3.80 8.92
CA ASP A 207 15.57 5.08 8.93
C ASP A 207 14.74 6.21 8.29
N ALA A 208 14.01 5.90 7.20
CA ALA A 208 13.14 6.85 6.53
C ALA A 208 11.92 7.23 7.38
N VAL A 209 11.36 6.27 8.13
CA VAL A 209 10.29 6.50 9.11
C VAL A 209 10.81 7.40 10.23
N ASP A 210 11.93 7.03 10.85
CA ASP A 210 12.52 7.75 11.98
C ASP A 210 12.87 9.19 11.58
N LEU A 211 13.41 9.40 10.39
CA LEU A 211 13.72 10.73 9.85
C LEU A 211 12.46 11.56 9.57
N ALA A 212 11.38 10.94 9.09
CA ALA A 212 10.11 11.62 8.86
C ALA A 212 9.47 12.05 10.19
N LEU A 213 9.43 11.17 11.18
CA LEU A 213 8.95 11.45 12.53
C LEU A 213 9.77 12.56 13.21
N TYR A 214 11.10 12.47 13.15
CA TYR A 214 12.00 13.49 13.66
C TYR A 214 11.76 14.87 13.03
N SER A 215 11.36 14.89 11.75
CA SER A 215 10.99 16.13 11.03
C SER A 215 9.56 16.61 11.32
N GLY A 216 8.87 16.01 12.29
CA GLY A 216 7.52 16.38 12.73
C GLY A 216 6.40 15.84 11.84
N ALA A 217 6.64 14.83 10.99
CA ALA A 217 5.57 14.24 10.19
C ALA A 217 4.59 13.45 11.08
N THR A 218 3.29 13.66 10.87
CA THR A 218 2.24 12.96 11.61
C THR A 218 1.90 11.63 10.93
N PRO A 219 2.00 10.48 11.64
CA PRO A 219 1.62 9.19 11.08
C PRO A 219 0.15 9.12 10.69
N GLY A 220 -0.14 8.35 9.65
CA GLY A 220 -1.50 8.05 9.22
C GLY A 220 -1.53 6.94 8.19
N VAL A 221 -2.74 6.55 7.83
CA VAL A 221 -3.03 5.54 6.80
C VAL A 221 -3.88 6.16 5.70
N TYR A 222 -3.94 5.51 4.53
CA TYR A 222 -4.68 6.06 3.38
C TYR A 222 -6.15 6.36 3.70
N GLU A 223 -6.82 5.54 4.52
CA GLU A 223 -8.22 5.75 4.92
C GLU A 223 -8.44 7.07 5.69
N HIS A 224 -7.42 7.56 6.39
CA HIS A 224 -7.49 8.77 7.23
C HIS A 224 -7.17 10.07 6.48
N VAL A 225 -6.80 10.01 5.20
CA VAL A 225 -6.37 11.19 4.44
C VAL A 225 -7.46 12.27 4.35
N ARG A 226 -8.74 11.89 4.44
CA ARG A 226 -9.86 12.85 4.56
C ARG A 226 -9.76 13.72 5.81
N ARG A 227 -9.31 13.15 6.94
CA ARG A 227 -9.16 13.84 8.23
C ARG A 227 -7.91 14.74 8.25
N MET A 228 -6.87 14.39 7.47
CA MET A 228 -5.62 15.16 7.41
C MET A 228 -5.75 16.53 6.72
N LYS A 229 -6.82 16.80 5.94
CA LYS A 229 -7.09 18.11 5.34
C LYS A 229 -8.02 19.01 6.16
N ALA A 230 -8.69 18.45 7.18
CA ALA A 230 -9.66 19.15 8.01
C ALA A 230 -9.04 19.78 9.28
N ALA A 231 -7.70 19.73 9.39
CA ALA A 231 -6.93 20.27 10.50
C ALA A 231 -6.04 21.42 10.05
#